data_AF-A0A7X6DRC6-F1
#
_entry.id   AF-A0A7X6DRC6-F1
#
_cell.length_a   1.000
_cell.length_b   1.000
_cell.length_c   1.000
_cell.angle_alpha   90.00
_cell.angle_beta   90.00
_cell.angle_gamma   90.00
#
_symmetry.space_group_name_H-M   'P 1'
#
loop_
_entity.id
_entity.type
_entity.pdbx_description
1 polymer ?
#
loop_
_entity_poly.entity_id
_entity_poly.type
_entity_poly.pdbx_seq_one_letter_code
_entity_poly.pdbx_strand_id
1 'polypeptide(L)'
;MSQPGRMFLHPTGRWAALLLLAALALSGAFARAQPPSFQPLLLAFDPAQDRLFAAAPAEDRGGAKLLVFSQPGEKEARPGASLDLTGMISGLSYDPHSKTLFVANAADRAILIFDRFDPRTATRAGRILKRFNFPTGVYADRNRLFVADAHPGALLVFEKAAEIDGERRADRTIGPEESGLNGPFAIAADPDRGRLYVSNFDGVLVFHLSDLAVPPDRLPLPKGTLARGLAFDSRTKRLFIAAPMLRSYFIYDGEGVEQVKIQGAAGAFPFSIAVDPKEDRLYLAGIAPEIGVIEQASGGGRKERTIDRWIRWEGEPREEKPPLPHEPPPPRRGRA
;
A
#
# COMPACT_ATOMS: atom_id res chain seq x y z
N MET A 1 -45.94 -38.97 -28.52
CA MET A 1 -44.60 -38.72 -29.10
C MET A 1 -43.80 -37.93 -28.09
N SER A 2 -42.77 -38.57 -27.56
CA SER A 2 -41.83 -38.11 -26.53
C SER A 2 -40.45 -38.03 -27.17
N GLN A 3 -39.63 -37.02 -26.80
CA GLN A 3 -38.16 -36.95 -26.77
C GLN A 3 -37.65 -35.48 -26.92
N PRO A 4 -36.41 -35.11 -26.49
CA PRO A 4 -36.09 -34.81 -25.10
C PRO A 4 -35.24 -33.53 -24.93
N GLY A 5 -34.91 -33.19 -23.68
CA GLY A 5 -34.06 -32.06 -23.34
C GLY A 5 -32.63 -32.13 -23.90
N ARG A 6 -32.05 -30.95 -24.15
CA ARG A 6 -30.61 -30.76 -24.34
C ARG A 6 -30.05 -29.86 -23.24
N MET A 7 -29.23 -30.52 -22.44
CA MET A 7 -28.28 -30.03 -21.47
C MET A 7 -27.26 -29.11 -22.16
N PHE A 8 -27.08 -27.88 -21.68
CA PHE A 8 -25.85 -27.13 -21.92
C PHE A 8 -25.10 -27.00 -20.60
N LEU A 9 -23.91 -27.59 -20.59
CA LEU A 9 -22.93 -27.53 -19.53
C LEU A 9 -22.54 -26.07 -19.28
N HIS A 10 -22.69 -25.60 -18.03
CA HIS A 10 -21.91 -24.48 -17.53
C HIS A 10 -20.50 -24.98 -17.19
N PRO A 11 -19.42 -24.34 -17.68
CA PRO A 11 -18.10 -24.59 -17.14
C PRO A 11 -18.01 -24.02 -15.73
N THR A 12 -17.59 -24.90 -14.83
CA THR A 12 -17.28 -24.67 -13.43
C THR A 12 -16.19 -23.62 -13.24
N GLY A 13 -16.39 -22.72 -12.27
CA GLY A 13 -15.36 -21.77 -11.85
C GLY A 13 -15.51 -21.44 -10.36
N ARG A 14 -14.85 -22.24 -9.51
CA ARG A 14 -14.77 -22.11 -8.03
C ARG A 14 -14.09 -20.82 -7.53
N TRP A 15 -14.03 -19.77 -8.33
CA TRP A 15 -13.30 -18.52 -8.03
C TRP A 15 -14.21 -17.31 -7.78
N ALA A 16 -15.50 -17.37 -8.14
CA ALA A 16 -16.43 -16.28 -7.88
C ALA A 16 -16.93 -16.22 -6.42
N ALA A 17 -16.82 -17.31 -5.65
CA ALA A 17 -17.35 -17.40 -4.29
C ALA A 17 -16.38 -16.95 -3.19
N LEU A 18 -15.10 -16.74 -3.49
CA LEU A 18 -14.10 -16.22 -2.54
C LEU A 18 -14.08 -14.69 -2.46
N LEU A 19 -14.74 -13.98 -3.37
CA LEU A 19 -14.70 -12.53 -3.49
C LEU A 19 -15.81 -11.80 -2.70
N LEU A 20 -16.72 -12.51 -2.04
CA LEU A 20 -17.79 -11.90 -1.23
C LEU A 20 -17.51 -11.87 0.29
N LEU A 21 -16.41 -12.48 0.76
CA LEU A 21 -16.10 -12.58 2.21
C LEU A 21 -15.23 -11.42 2.77
N ALA A 22 -14.90 -10.42 1.96
CA ALA A 22 -14.18 -9.22 2.41
C ALA A 22 -15.07 -7.96 2.53
N ALA A 23 -16.38 -8.06 2.29
CA ALA A 23 -17.30 -6.92 2.33
C ALA A 23 -18.57 -7.11 3.21
N LEU A 24 -18.75 -8.26 3.87
CA LEU A 24 -19.89 -8.51 4.78
C LEU A 24 -19.43 -9.30 6.00
N ALA A 25 -19.01 -8.59 7.04
CA ALA A 25 -18.90 -9.13 8.39
C ALA A 25 -19.46 -8.11 9.39
N LEU A 26 -20.78 -7.89 9.33
CA LEU A 26 -21.58 -7.33 10.42
C LEU A 26 -23.06 -7.69 10.21
N SER A 27 -23.35 -8.99 10.31
CA SER A 27 -24.64 -9.47 10.80
C SER A 27 -24.33 -10.67 11.69
N GLY A 28 -24.75 -10.58 12.94
CA GLY A 28 -24.26 -11.39 14.04
C GLY A 28 -24.45 -12.90 13.92
N ALA A 29 -23.84 -13.57 14.90
CA ALA A 29 -23.73 -15.01 15.11
C ALA A 29 -22.70 -15.72 14.23
N PHE A 30 -21.44 -15.73 14.68
CA PHE A 30 -20.64 -16.95 14.89
C PHE A 30 -19.31 -16.53 15.54
N ALA A 31 -19.20 -16.70 16.85
CA ALA A 31 -17.91 -16.67 17.53
C ALA A 31 -17.19 -18.01 17.28
N ARG A 32 -16.35 -18.10 16.24
CA ARG A 32 -15.18 -18.99 16.21
C ARG A 32 -14.28 -18.72 15.00
N ALA A 33 -12.99 -18.54 15.29
CA ALA A 33 -11.87 -18.31 14.38
C ALA A 33 -11.93 -16.99 13.57
N GLN A 34 -11.39 -15.92 14.15
CA GLN A 34 -10.98 -14.75 13.36
C GLN A 34 -9.94 -15.23 12.32
N PRO A 35 -10.12 -14.98 11.01
CA PRO A 35 -9.02 -15.13 10.07
C PRO A 35 -7.83 -14.27 10.58
N PRO A 36 -6.57 -14.65 10.30
CA PRO A 36 -5.45 -13.76 10.61
C PRO A 36 -5.79 -12.38 10.05
N SER A 37 -5.77 -11.37 10.92
CA SER A 37 -6.06 -10.00 10.50
C SER A 37 -5.12 -9.67 9.35
N PHE A 38 -5.67 -9.44 8.16
CA PHE A 38 -4.90 -9.08 6.99
C PHE A 38 -4.19 -7.75 7.29
N GLN A 39 -2.88 -7.81 7.56
CA GLN A 39 -2.05 -6.65 7.86
C GLN A 39 -0.87 -6.66 6.88
N PRO A 40 -0.92 -5.85 5.82
CA PRO A 40 0.18 -5.71 4.88
C PRO A 40 1.31 -4.91 5.52
N LEU A 41 2.52 -5.12 5.00
CA LEU A 41 3.64 -4.24 5.29
C LEU A 41 3.42 -2.89 4.60
N LEU A 42 3.46 -1.81 5.39
CA LEU A 42 3.24 -0.44 4.92
C LEU A 42 4.57 0.29 4.82
N LEU A 43 4.77 1.06 3.76
CA LEU A 43 6.04 1.73 3.45
C LEU A 43 5.88 3.25 3.39
N ALA A 44 6.90 3.95 3.87
CA ALA A 44 7.11 5.38 3.61
C ALA A 44 8.61 5.64 3.44
N PHE A 45 8.99 6.68 2.70
CA PHE A 45 10.39 6.97 2.39
C PHE A 45 10.76 8.42 2.74
N ASP A 46 11.94 8.57 3.33
CA ASP A 46 12.60 9.85 3.57
C ASP A 46 13.71 10.04 2.53
N PRO A 47 13.44 10.80 1.45
CA PRO A 47 14.44 11.05 0.42
C PRO A 47 15.59 11.93 0.90
N ALA A 48 15.42 12.72 1.97
CA ALA A 48 16.48 13.61 2.45
C ALA A 48 17.59 12.84 3.16
N GLN A 49 17.27 11.70 3.78
CA GLN A 49 18.22 10.90 4.56
C GLN A 49 18.44 9.49 4.00
N ASP A 50 17.84 9.17 2.84
CA ASP A 50 17.86 7.82 2.24
C ASP A 50 17.41 6.76 3.27
N ARG A 51 16.20 6.95 3.82
CA ARG A 51 15.62 6.04 4.81
C ARG A 51 14.28 5.50 4.36
N LEU A 52 14.11 4.19 4.46
CA LEU A 52 12.84 3.51 4.27
C LEU A 52 12.26 3.14 5.64
N PHE A 53 11.02 3.55 5.85
CA PHE A 53 10.19 3.15 6.99
C PHE A 53 9.27 2.02 6.56
N ALA A 54 9.19 0.96 7.37
CA ALA A 54 8.31 -0.17 7.12
C ALA A 54 7.55 -0.52 8.39
N ALA A 55 6.22 -0.40 8.40
CA ALA A 55 5.39 -0.87 9.51
C ALA A 55 4.98 -2.32 9.26
N ALA A 56 5.65 -3.25 9.96
CA ALA A 56 5.42 -4.68 9.86
C ALA A 56 4.47 -5.14 10.97
N PRO A 57 3.55 -6.09 10.72
CA PRO A 57 2.77 -6.73 11.78
C PRO A 57 3.69 -7.31 12.85
N ALA A 58 3.37 -7.11 14.14
CA ALA A 58 4.13 -7.75 15.21
C ALA A 58 3.73 -9.23 15.36
N GLU A 59 4.64 -10.08 15.84
CA GLU A 59 4.37 -11.50 16.07
C GLU A 59 3.32 -11.73 17.17
N ASP A 60 3.27 -10.82 18.15
CA ASP A 60 2.23 -10.79 19.17
C ASP A 60 1.00 -10.01 18.65
N ARG A 61 -0.18 -10.60 18.85
CA ARG A 61 -1.41 -10.31 18.09
C ARG A 61 -2.08 -8.93 18.37
N GLY A 62 -1.32 -7.89 18.70
CA GLY A 62 -1.87 -6.61 19.15
C GLY A 62 -1.15 -5.35 18.65
N GLY A 63 -0.16 -5.45 17.78
CA GLY A 63 0.63 -4.30 17.36
C GLY A 63 1.31 -4.44 16.00
N ALA A 64 2.15 -3.46 15.71
CA ALA A 64 3.07 -3.45 14.58
C ALA A 64 4.45 -2.98 15.06
N LYS A 65 5.48 -3.29 14.31
CA LYS A 65 6.83 -2.76 14.51
C LYS A 65 7.17 -1.85 13.35
N LEU A 66 7.47 -0.59 13.64
CA LEU A 66 8.07 0.30 12.67
C LEU A 66 9.56 -0.04 12.57
N LEU A 67 9.99 -0.52 11.42
CA LEU A 67 11.38 -0.81 11.08
C LEU A 67 11.93 0.34 10.25
N VAL A 68 13.19 0.70 10.52
CA VAL A 68 13.85 1.82 9.84
C VAL A 68 15.13 1.34 9.18
N PHE A 69 15.15 1.36 7.86
CA PHE A 69 16.30 0.99 7.05
C PHE A 69 17.00 2.26 6.60
N SER A 70 18.24 2.46 7.04
CA SER A 70 19.12 3.48 6.47
C SER A 70 19.79 2.91 5.23
N GLN A 71 19.88 3.71 4.18
CA GLN A 71 20.50 3.32 2.91
C GLN A 71 19.96 1.97 2.38
N PRO A 72 18.63 1.82 2.23
CA PRO A 72 18.01 0.58 1.78
C PRO A 72 18.50 0.12 0.38
N GLY A 73 19.18 0.98 -0.37
CA GLY A 73 19.91 0.66 -1.60
C GLY A 73 21.09 -0.31 -1.45
N GLU A 74 21.72 -0.37 -0.28
CA GLU A 74 22.92 -1.19 -0.05
C GLU A 74 22.63 -2.69 0.01
N LYS A 75 23.57 -3.52 -0.46
CA LYS A 75 23.46 -4.98 -0.34
C LYS A 75 23.30 -5.34 1.14
N GLU A 76 22.32 -6.21 1.44
CA GLU A 76 22.02 -6.67 2.81
C GLU A 76 21.48 -5.61 3.78
N ALA A 77 20.74 -4.61 3.30
CA ALA A 77 20.06 -3.63 4.16
C ALA A 77 19.30 -4.30 5.34
N ARG A 78 19.60 -3.88 6.57
CA ARG A 78 18.94 -4.31 7.82
C ARG A 78 18.30 -3.13 8.53
N PRO A 79 17.27 -3.36 9.38
CA PRO A 79 16.74 -2.30 10.23
C PRO A 79 17.83 -1.80 11.19
N GLY A 80 18.13 -0.50 11.14
CA GLY A 80 19.07 0.16 12.06
C GLY A 80 18.42 0.72 13.32
N ALA A 81 17.08 0.80 13.33
CA ALA A 81 16.26 1.21 14.46
C ALA A 81 14.85 0.60 14.33
N SER A 82 14.14 0.53 15.44
CA SER A 82 12.75 0.11 15.46
C SER A 82 11.95 0.80 16.55
N LEU A 83 10.65 0.94 16.33
CA LEU A 83 9.69 1.46 17.30
C LEU A 83 8.47 0.53 17.34
N ASP A 84 8.09 0.11 18.54
CA ASP A 84 6.86 -0.66 18.73
C ASP A 84 5.65 0.27 18.63
N LEU A 85 4.67 -0.15 17.84
CA LEU A 85 3.41 0.53 17.62
C LEU A 85 2.29 -0.37 18.15
N THR A 86 1.40 0.20 18.96
CA THR A 86 0.23 -0.53 19.45
C THR A 86 -0.91 -0.47 18.42
N GLY A 87 -1.77 -1.47 18.42
CA GLY A 87 -2.99 -1.48 17.61
C GLY A 87 -2.78 -1.94 16.17
N MET A 88 -3.79 -1.68 15.33
CA MET A 88 -3.80 -2.07 13.92
C MET A 88 -3.34 -0.90 13.07
N ILE A 89 -2.10 -0.98 12.58
CA ILE A 89 -1.56 0.05 11.69
C ILE A 89 -2.08 -0.17 10.27
N SER A 90 -2.76 0.84 9.76
CA SER A 90 -3.50 0.82 8.50
C SER A 90 -2.94 1.80 7.47
N GLY A 91 -2.02 2.68 7.88
CA GLY A 91 -1.38 3.66 7.02
C GLY A 91 -0.05 4.16 7.56
N LEU A 92 0.88 4.44 6.66
CA LEU A 92 2.18 5.02 6.98
C LEU A 92 2.51 6.07 5.91
N SER A 93 2.87 7.27 6.33
CA SER A 93 3.33 8.32 5.42
C SER A 93 4.36 9.21 6.12
N TYR A 94 5.23 9.84 5.33
CA TYR A 94 6.28 10.72 5.83
C TYR A 94 6.29 12.00 5.01
N ASP A 95 6.23 13.15 5.68
CA ASP A 95 6.48 14.44 5.06
C ASP A 95 7.95 14.83 5.25
N PRO A 96 8.78 14.84 4.19
CA PRO A 96 10.19 15.20 4.29
C PRO A 96 10.43 16.69 4.61
N HIS A 97 9.46 17.58 4.38
CA HIS A 97 9.63 19.01 4.64
C HIS A 97 9.54 19.31 6.14
N SER A 98 8.48 18.84 6.80
CA SER A 98 8.31 18.97 8.25
C SER A 98 9.05 17.90 9.05
N LYS A 99 9.57 16.87 8.37
CA LYS A 99 10.15 15.66 8.96
C LYS A 99 9.16 14.93 9.86
N THR A 100 7.89 14.91 9.48
CA THR A 100 6.82 14.33 10.29
C THR A 100 6.42 12.98 9.75
N LEU A 101 6.41 11.97 10.63
CA LEU A 101 5.87 10.64 10.34
C LEU A 101 4.42 10.58 10.84
N PHE A 102 3.51 10.19 9.94
CA PHE A 102 2.11 9.94 10.28
C PHE A 102 1.83 8.44 10.20
N VAL A 103 1.22 7.92 11.26
CA VAL A 103 0.84 6.53 11.38
C VAL A 103 -0.67 6.47 11.59
N ALA A 104 -1.41 5.89 10.66
CA ALA A 104 -2.82 5.63 10.84
C ALA A 104 -3.00 4.35 11.65
N ASN A 105 -3.75 4.45 12.74
CA ASN A 105 -4.06 3.34 13.63
C ASN A 105 -5.58 3.15 13.69
N ALA A 106 -6.05 2.13 12.97
CA ALA A 106 -7.46 1.84 12.83
C ALA A 106 -8.07 1.25 14.10
N ALA A 107 -7.30 0.48 14.88
CA ALA A 107 -7.78 -0.07 16.16
C ALA A 107 -8.09 1.05 17.16
N ASP A 108 -7.22 2.04 17.24
CA ASP A 108 -7.36 3.16 18.18
C ASP A 108 -8.12 4.36 17.59
N ARG A 109 -8.62 4.23 16.35
CA ARG A 109 -9.38 5.26 15.63
C ARG A 109 -8.65 6.61 15.61
N ALA A 110 -7.35 6.55 15.35
CA ALA A 110 -6.42 7.65 15.55
C ALA A 110 -5.38 7.79 14.43
N ILE A 111 -4.85 9.00 14.25
CA ILE A 111 -3.57 9.25 13.58
C ILE A 111 -2.55 9.59 14.65
N LEU A 112 -1.48 8.81 14.72
CA LEU A 112 -0.31 9.09 15.55
C LEU A 112 0.65 9.97 14.75
N ILE A 113 1.06 11.10 15.32
CA ILE A 113 1.90 12.09 14.65
C ILE A 113 3.22 12.23 15.40
N PHE A 114 4.32 11.95 14.71
CA PHE A 114 5.67 12.08 15.22
C PHE A 114 6.35 13.27 14.53
N ASP A 115 6.25 14.44 15.15
CA ASP A 115 6.90 15.66 14.65
C ASP A 115 8.42 15.56 14.76
N ARG A 116 9.13 15.98 13.71
CA ARG A 116 10.60 15.91 13.64
C ARG A 116 11.11 14.50 13.99
N PHE A 117 10.50 13.48 13.40
CA PHE A 117 10.75 12.09 13.70
C PHE A 117 12.25 11.74 13.59
N ASP A 118 12.80 11.26 14.69
CA ASP A 118 14.14 10.69 14.78
C ASP A 118 14.02 9.24 15.30
N PRO A 119 14.36 8.24 14.48
CA PRO A 119 14.19 6.83 14.83
C PRO A 119 15.12 6.37 15.96
N ARG A 120 16.14 7.15 16.34
CA ARG A 120 17.04 6.81 17.46
C ARG A 120 16.49 7.21 18.82
N THR A 121 15.56 8.16 18.86
CA THR A 121 15.09 8.79 20.09
C THR A 121 13.57 8.71 20.25
N ALA A 122 12.82 8.49 19.18
CA ALA A 122 11.37 8.36 19.22
C ALA A 122 10.93 7.13 20.03
N THR A 123 10.07 7.36 21.01
CA THR A 123 9.46 6.29 21.84
C THR A 123 7.93 6.31 21.81
N ARG A 124 7.32 7.44 21.42
CA ARG A 124 5.86 7.62 21.29
C ARG A 124 5.56 8.81 20.39
N ALA A 125 4.31 8.90 19.93
CA ALA A 125 3.83 10.03 19.15
C ALA A 125 3.81 11.32 19.99
N GLY A 126 4.12 12.44 19.36
CA GLY A 126 4.05 13.76 19.98
C GLY A 126 2.62 14.31 20.05
N ARG A 127 1.79 13.95 19.06
CA ARG A 127 0.37 14.30 18.96
C ARG A 127 -0.45 13.09 18.52
N ILE A 128 -1.68 12.99 18.98
CA ILE A 128 -2.62 11.91 18.66
C ILE A 128 -3.96 12.53 18.30
N LEU A 129 -4.26 12.57 17.00
CA LEU A 129 -5.55 13.01 16.51
C LEU A 129 -6.54 11.84 16.50
N LYS A 130 -7.73 12.03 17.03
CA LYS A 130 -8.76 10.99 17.22
C LYS A 130 -10.07 11.32 16.50
N ARG A 131 -11.02 10.38 16.60
CA ARG A 131 -12.40 10.42 16.07
C ARG A 131 -12.56 9.99 14.62
N PHE A 132 -11.60 9.21 14.13
CA PHE A 132 -11.74 8.54 12.84
C PHE A 132 -12.64 7.31 12.96
N ASN A 133 -13.09 6.77 11.84
CA ASN A 133 -13.78 5.48 11.82
C ASN A 133 -12.80 4.34 11.50
N PHE A 134 -12.04 4.50 10.42
CA PHE A 134 -11.02 3.59 9.93
C PHE A 134 -9.98 4.39 9.11
N PRO A 135 -9.08 5.15 9.75
CA PRO A 135 -8.10 5.97 9.02
C PRO A 135 -7.09 5.07 8.28
N THR A 136 -6.68 5.44 7.08
CA THR A 136 -5.81 4.61 6.22
C THR A 136 -4.69 5.37 5.53
N GLY A 137 -4.90 6.64 5.19
CA GLY A 137 -3.92 7.44 4.46
C GLY A 137 -3.87 8.87 5.00
N VAL A 138 -2.68 9.46 5.03
CA VAL A 138 -2.48 10.82 5.51
C VAL A 138 -1.59 11.57 4.53
N TYR A 139 -1.91 12.84 4.28
CA TYR A 139 -1.06 13.76 3.55
C TYR A 139 -1.15 15.15 4.19
N ALA A 140 -0.01 15.81 4.36
CA ALA A 140 0.04 17.19 4.84
C ALA A 140 0.46 18.12 3.68
N ASP A 141 -0.31 19.17 3.45
CA ASP A 141 0.04 20.28 2.56
C ASP A 141 -0.04 21.57 3.36
N ARG A 142 1.13 22.12 3.70
CA ARG A 142 1.28 23.39 4.42
C ARG A 142 0.46 23.39 5.73
N ASN A 143 -0.66 24.10 5.73
CA ASN A 143 -1.52 24.27 6.91
C ASN A 143 -2.65 23.23 6.98
N ARG A 144 -2.77 22.33 6.01
CA ARG A 144 -3.86 21.35 5.91
C ARG A 144 -3.36 19.93 6.09
N LEU A 145 -4.16 19.14 6.81
CA LEU A 145 -4.00 17.69 6.94
C LEU A 145 -5.17 17.00 6.25
N PHE A 146 -4.86 16.13 5.30
CA PHE A 146 -5.81 15.30 4.59
C PHE A 146 -5.72 13.89 5.17
N VAL A 147 -6.87 13.30 5.51
CA VAL A 147 -6.96 11.94 6.03
C VAL A 147 -7.99 11.15 5.24
N ALA A 148 -7.58 10.02 4.69
CA ALA A 148 -8.46 9.02 4.11
C ALA A 148 -9.06 8.20 5.25
N ASP A 149 -10.38 8.18 5.34
CA ASP A 149 -11.13 7.42 6.34
C ASP A 149 -12.04 6.42 5.66
N ALA A 150 -11.74 5.12 5.79
CA ALA A 150 -12.22 4.08 4.88
C ALA A 150 -13.71 3.71 5.05
N HIS A 151 -14.32 4.03 6.20
CA HIS A 151 -15.71 3.67 6.47
C HIS A 151 -16.49 4.84 7.08
N PRO A 152 -17.51 5.40 6.41
CA PRO A 152 -18.15 4.94 5.17
C PRO A 152 -17.35 5.22 3.89
N GLY A 153 -16.19 5.88 3.98
CA GLY A 153 -15.36 6.29 2.85
C GLY A 153 -15.41 7.79 2.67
N ALA A 154 -14.43 8.49 3.22
CA ALA A 154 -14.37 9.94 3.17
C ALA A 154 -12.93 10.45 3.03
N LEU A 155 -12.80 11.63 2.43
CA LEU A 155 -11.62 12.48 2.56
C LEU A 155 -11.92 13.54 3.62
N LEU A 156 -11.20 13.47 4.74
CA LEU A 156 -11.30 14.41 5.85
C LEU A 156 -10.20 15.46 5.72
N VAL A 157 -10.55 16.72 5.92
CA VAL A 157 -9.63 17.85 5.83
C VAL A 157 -9.64 18.61 7.14
N PHE A 158 -8.45 18.85 7.66
CA PHE A 158 -8.24 19.64 8.86
C PHE A 158 -7.31 20.80 8.56
N GLU A 159 -7.69 21.99 9.01
CA GLU A 159 -6.88 23.19 9.01
C GLU A 159 -5.95 23.22 10.23
N LYS A 160 -4.87 24.00 10.17
CA LYS A 160 -3.85 24.11 11.23
C LYS A 160 -3.19 22.76 11.54
N ALA A 161 -2.69 22.08 10.51
CA ALA A 161 -2.05 20.77 10.61
C ALA A 161 -0.90 20.68 11.65
N ALA A 162 -0.17 21.77 11.88
CA ALA A 162 0.91 21.82 12.87
C ALA A 162 0.41 21.84 14.34
N GLU A 163 -0.82 22.28 14.56
CA GLU A 163 -1.41 22.45 15.91
C GLU A 163 -2.42 21.35 16.25
N ILE A 164 -2.74 20.47 15.30
CA ILE A 164 -3.81 19.48 15.49
C ILE A 164 -3.43 18.39 16.49
N ASP A 165 -4.29 18.15 17.47
CA ASP A 165 -4.14 17.11 18.48
C ASP A 165 -5.49 16.74 19.12
N GLY A 166 -5.55 15.61 19.81
CA GLY A 166 -6.69 15.17 20.61
C GLY A 166 -7.94 14.84 19.78
N GLU A 167 -9.11 15.05 20.39
CA GLU A 167 -10.40 14.77 19.78
C GLU A 167 -10.94 15.97 19.00
N ARG A 168 -10.71 16.01 17.69
CA ARG A 168 -11.16 17.11 16.82
C ARG A 168 -11.99 16.58 15.65
N ARG A 169 -13.03 17.34 15.25
CA ARG A 169 -13.77 17.07 13.99
C ARG A 169 -13.03 17.67 12.80
N ALA A 170 -13.11 17.03 11.65
CA ALA A 170 -12.63 17.61 10.40
C ALA A 170 -13.35 18.93 10.13
N ASP A 171 -12.62 19.92 9.60
CA ASP A 171 -13.21 21.20 9.18
C ASP A 171 -14.00 21.03 7.88
N ARG A 172 -13.61 20.04 7.06
CA ARG A 172 -14.38 19.58 5.90
C ARG A 172 -14.36 18.05 5.80
N THR A 173 -15.51 17.48 5.47
CA THR A 173 -15.68 16.06 5.18
C THR A 173 -16.25 15.93 3.77
N ILE A 174 -15.54 15.22 2.89
CA ILE A 174 -16.00 14.91 1.54
C ILE A 174 -16.37 13.44 1.53
N GLY A 175 -17.67 13.17 1.54
CA GLY A 175 -18.23 11.83 1.70
C GLY A 175 -18.31 11.02 0.40
N PRO A 176 -18.79 9.77 0.47
CA PRO A 176 -18.88 8.88 -0.69
C PRO A 176 -19.92 9.37 -1.71
N GLU A 177 -21.00 10.03 -1.28
CA GLU A 177 -22.01 10.60 -2.18
C GLU A 177 -21.48 11.78 -3.00
N GLU A 178 -20.61 12.62 -2.41
CA GLU A 178 -20.01 13.79 -3.07
C GLU A 178 -18.86 13.39 -4.00
N SER A 179 -18.07 12.37 -3.64
CA SER A 179 -16.82 12.04 -4.32
C SER A 179 -16.82 10.72 -5.08
N GLY A 180 -17.72 9.78 -4.75
CA GLY A 180 -17.61 8.39 -5.16
C GLY A 180 -16.48 7.62 -4.48
N LEU A 181 -15.98 8.09 -3.33
CA LEU A 181 -15.02 7.35 -2.51
C LEU A 181 -15.65 6.07 -1.96
N ASN A 182 -14.91 4.97 -2.03
CA ASN A 182 -15.34 3.66 -1.55
C ASN A 182 -14.15 2.92 -0.96
N GLY A 183 -14.04 2.92 0.37
CA GLY A 183 -12.88 2.38 1.09
C GLY A 183 -11.55 2.98 0.64
N PRO A 184 -11.31 4.29 0.84
CA PRO A 184 -10.02 4.89 0.56
C PRO A 184 -8.86 4.25 1.35
N PHE A 185 -7.69 4.15 0.72
CA PHE A 185 -6.51 3.50 1.30
C PHE A 185 -5.32 4.44 1.48
N ALA A 186 -4.81 5.03 0.40
CA ALA A 186 -3.61 5.85 0.46
C ALA A 186 -3.87 7.23 -0.15
N ILE A 187 -3.07 8.20 0.28
CA ILE A 187 -3.05 9.55 -0.26
C ILE A 187 -1.64 9.87 -0.75
N ALA A 188 -1.54 10.41 -1.96
CA ALA A 188 -0.33 11.04 -2.48
C ALA A 188 -0.73 12.35 -3.17
N ALA A 189 0.22 13.24 -3.44
CA ALA A 189 -0.09 14.54 -4.06
C ALA A 189 0.99 14.99 -5.03
N ASP A 190 0.55 15.71 -6.05
CA ASP A 190 1.37 16.55 -6.93
C ASP A 190 0.98 18.02 -6.65
N PRO A 191 1.63 18.68 -5.67
CA PRO A 191 1.27 20.04 -5.28
C PRO A 191 1.54 21.05 -6.40
N ASP A 192 2.51 20.78 -7.28
CA ASP A 192 2.84 21.67 -8.40
C ASP A 192 1.72 21.70 -9.44
N ARG A 193 1.02 20.57 -9.64
CA ARG A 193 -0.19 20.50 -10.47
C ARG A 193 -1.48 20.69 -9.68
N GLY A 194 -1.41 20.92 -8.37
CA GLY A 194 -2.56 21.07 -7.51
C GLY A 194 -3.45 19.82 -7.42
N ARG A 195 -2.87 18.61 -7.52
CA ARG A 195 -3.61 17.34 -7.54
C ARG A 195 -3.37 16.53 -6.27
N LEU A 196 -4.44 16.03 -5.68
CA LEU A 196 -4.41 15.07 -4.57
C LEU A 196 -5.01 13.74 -5.04
N TYR A 197 -4.23 12.68 -4.99
CA TYR A 197 -4.62 11.34 -5.42
C TYR A 197 -5.05 10.52 -4.22
N VAL A 198 -6.25 9.93 -4.28
CA VAL A 198 -6.77 9.05 -3.24
C VAL A 198 -7.14 7.70 -3.87
N SER A 199 -6.42 6.66 -3.48
CA SER A 199 -6.73 5.30 -3.92
C SER A 199 -7.93 4.74 -3.16
N ASN A 200 -8.74 3.94 -3.84
CA ASN A 200 -9.93 3.30 -3.30
C ASN A 200 -10.23 1.99 -4.04
N PHE A 201 -11.30 1.28 -3.65
CA PHE A 201 -11.65 0.00 -4.30
C PHE A 201 -11.93 0.14 -5.80
N ASP A 202 -12.43 1.29 -6.24
CA ASP A 202 -12.81 1.57 -7.63
C ASP A 202 -11.70 2.23 -8.45
N GLY A 203 -10.47 2.31 -7.93
CA GLY A 203 -9.30 2.88 -8.61
C GLY A 203 -8.68 4.05 -7.84
N VAL A 204 -8.41 5.16 -8.51
CA VAL A 204 -7.83 6.37 -7.91
C VAL A 204 -8.67 7.58 -8.32
N LEU A 205 -9.11 8.34 -7.31
CA LEU A 205 -9.72 9.65 -7.50
C LEU A 205 -8.68 10.75 -7.42
N VAL A 206 -8.89 11.83 -8.17
CA VAL A 206 -8.01 13.00 -8.23
C VAL A 206 -8.79 14.23 -7.80
N PHE A 207 -8.48 14.74 -6.61
CA PHE A 207 -9.07 15.97 -6.08
C PHE A 207 -8.22 17.19 -6.45
N HIS A 208 -8.87 18.32 -6.62
CA HIS A 208 -8.21 19.62 -6.82
C HIS A 208 -7.83 20.21 -5.46
N LEU A 209 -6.52 20.33 -5.19
CA LEU A 209 -6.02 20.83 -3.90
C LEU A 209 -6.45 22.27 -3.59
N SER A 210 -6.67 23.10 -4.61
CA SER A 210 -7.08 24.50 -4.46
C SER A 210 -8.58 24.66 -4.24
N ASP A 211 -9.39 23.74 -4.77
CA ASP A 211 -10.84 23.78 -4.65
C ASP A 211 -11.41 22.37 -4.56
N LEU A 212 -11.61 21.92 -3.32
CA LEU A 212 -12.14 20.59 -3.05
C LEU A 212 -13.66 20.51 -3.31
N ALA A 213 -14.36 21.60 -3.64
CA ALA A 213 -15.78 21.58 -4.01
C ALA A 213 -16.02 21.09 -5.45
N VAL A 214 -14.98 21.09 -6.28
CA VAL A 214 -15.02 20.46 -7.59
C VAL A 214 -15.04 18.94 -7.40
N PRO A 215 -16.02 18.21 -7.99
CA PRO A 215 -16.01 16.76 -7.96
C PRO A 215 -14.68 16.19 -8.49
N PRO A 216 -14.13 15.14 -7.86
CA PRO A 216 -12.85 14.61 -8.27
C PRO A 216 -12.92 13.91 -9.63
N ASP A 217 -11.82 14.00 -10.39
CA ASP A 217 -11.62 13.16 -11.58
C ASP A 217 -11.29 11.72 -11.18
N ARG A 218 -11.31 10.80 -12.15
CA ARG A 218 -10.88 9.41 -11.97
C ARG A 218 -9.77 9.07 -12.95
N LEU A 219 -8.69 8.46 -12.47
CA LEU A 219 -7.63 7.98 -13.36
C LEU A 219 -8.16 6.86 -14.28
N PRO A 220 -7.69 6.78 -15.53
CA PRO A 220 -8.17 5.81 -16.54
C PRO A 220 -7.61 4.40 -16.31
N LEU A 221 -7.77 3.88 -15.09
CA LEU A 221 -7.31 2.55 -14.71
C LEU A 221 -8.31 1.45 -15.13
N PRO A 222 -7.86 0.23 -15.46
CA PRO A 222 -8.76 -0.89 -15.71
C PRO A 222 -9.68 -1.17 -14.52
N LYS A 223 -10.92 -1.59 -14.79
CA LYS A 223 -11.84 -2.03 -13.73
C LYS A 223 -11.24 -3.22 -12.96
N GLY A 224 -11.45 -3.24 -11.64
CA GLY A 224 -10.89 -4.28 -10.76
C GLY A 224 -9.42 -4.07 -10.36
N THR A 225 -8.82 -2.91 -10.69
CA THR A 225 -7.45 -2.57 -10.26
C THR A 225 -7.28 -2.64 -8.73
N LEU A 226 -8.32 -2.25 -7.97
CA LEU A 226 -8.32 -2.26 -6.50
C LEU A 226 -7.04 -1.59 -5.95
N ALA A 227 -6.83 -0.33 -6.35
CA ALA A 227 -5.61 0.41 -6.02
C ALA A 227 -5.39 0.47 -4.50
N ARG A 228 -4.14 0.38 -4.08
CA ARG A 228 -3.72 0.45 -2.67
C ARG A 228 -2.69 1.54 -2.47
N GLY A 229 -1.44 1.21 -2.17
CA GLY A 229 -0.37 2.18 -1.98
C GLY A 229 -0.21 3.12 -3.17
N LEU A 230 0.08 4.38 -2.86
CA LEU A 230 0.39 5.44 -3.82
C LEU A 230 1.74 6.05 -3.43
N ALA A 231 2.61 6.28 -4.41
CA ALA A 231 3.86 7.02 -4.22
C ALA A 231 4.06 8.00 -5.37
N PHE A 232 4.18 9.29 -5.07
CA PHE A 232 4.45 10.31 -6.08
C PHE A 232 5.93 10.68 -6.09
N ASP A 233 6.57 10.58 -7.25
CA ASP A 233 7.93 11.03 -7.46
C ASP A 233 7.91 12.50 -7.94
N SER A 234 8.36 13.40 -7.06
CA SER A 234 8.40 14.83 -7.34
C SER A 234 9.44 15.23 -8.39
N ARG A 235 10.45 14.39 -8.65
CA ARG A 235 11.48 14.63 -9.69
C ARG A 235 10.94 14.28 -11.07
N THR A 236 10.32 13.11 -11.22
CA THR A 236 9.82 12.65 -12.53
C THR A 236 8.37 13.04 -12.80
N LYS A 237 7.68 13.57 -11.78
CA LYS A 237 6.26 13.95 -11.83
C LYS A 237 5.33 12.78 -12.12
N ARG A 238 5.72 11.59 -11.67
CA ARG A 238 4.99 10.34 -11.88
C ARG A 238 4.40 9.82 -10.59
N LEU A 239 3.19 9.29 -10.68
CA LEU A 239 2.52 8.57 -9.61
C LEU A 239 2.64 7.07 -9.86
N PHE A 240 3.16 6.35 -8.87
CA PHE A 240 3.20 4.90 -8.85
C PHE A 240 2.04 4.37 -8.00
N ILE A 241 1.31 3.40 -8.56
CA ILE A 241 0.04 2.92 -8.01
C ILE A 241 0.14 1.41 -7.83
N ALA A 242 0.09 0.95 -6.58
CA ALA A 242 0.15 -0.47 -6.25
C ALA A 242 -1.19 -1.15 -6.60
N ALA A 243 -1.12 -2.25 -7.37
CA ALA A 243 -2.29 -3.02 -7.83
C ALA A 243 -2.13 -4.51 -7.48
N PRO A 244 -2.35 -4.89 -6.20
CA PRO A 244 -1.99 -6.21 -5.70
C PRO A 244 -2.75 -7.35 -6.40
N MET A 245 -4.02 -7.12 -6.78
CA MET A 245 -4.84 -8.14 -7.46
C MET A 245 -4.40 -8.43 -8.89
N LEU A 246 -3.68 -7.49 -9.50
CA LEU A 246 -3.13 -7.64 -10.85
C LEU A 246 -1.66 -8.06 -10.85
N ARG A 247 -1.05 -8.23 -9.67
CA ARG A 247 0.39 -8.53 -9.51
C ARG A 247 1.26 -7.51 -10.26
N SER A 248 0.86 -6.25 -10.20
CA SER A 248 1.46 -5.16 -10.95
C SER A 248 1.47 -3.87 -10.16
N TYR A 249 2.14 -2.87 -10.69
CA TYR A 249 1.88 -1.48 -10.37
C TYR A 249 1.56 -0.72 -11.66
N PHE A 250 0.97 0.46 -11.53
CA PHE A 250 0.78 1.40 -12.64
C PHE A 250 1.66 2.62 -12.45
N ILE A 251 2.08 3.21 -13.55
CA ILE A 251 2.76 4.49 -13.62
C ILE A 251 1.81 5.47 -14.29
N TYR A 252 1.52 6.59 -13.65
CA TYR A 252 0.75 7.69 -14.22
C TYR A 252 1.66 8.91 -14.36
N ASP A 253 1.79 9.45 -15.56
CA ASP A 253 2.68 10.58 -15.88
C ASP A 253 1.99 11.96 -15.86
N GLY A 254 0.68 11.97 -15.66
CA GLY A 254 -0.17 13.16 -15.72
C GLY A 254 -1.11 13.19 -16.91
N GLU A 255 -0.92 12.31 -17.90
CA GLU A 255 -1.73 12.16 -19.10
C GLU A 255 -2.22 10.72 -19.29
N GLY A 256 -1.33 9.74 -19.16
CA GLY A 256 -1.61 8.33 -19.43
C GLY A 256 -1.16 7.39 -18.31
N VAL A 257 -1.67 6.15 -18.36
CA VAL A 257 -1.29 5.09 -17.43
C VAL A 257 -0.57 3.94 -18.15
N GLU A 258 0.56 3.50 -17.59
CA GLU A 258 1.29 2.31 -18.02
C GLU A 258 1.19 1.24 -16.93
N GLN A 259 0.77 0.03 -17.28
CA GLN A 259 0.81 -1.12 -16.36
C GLN A 259 2.16 -1.82 -16.45
N VAL A 260 2.78 -2.09 -15.29
CA VAL A 260 4.01 -2.85 -15.17
C VAL A 260 3.78 -4.10 -14.34
N LYS A 261 3.79 -5.28 -14.99
CA LYS A 261 3.62 -6.57 -14.31
C LYS A 261 4.91 -7.01 -13.63
N ILE A 262 4.78 -7.64 -12.46
CA ILE A 262 5.91 -8.16 -11.69
C ILE A 262 6.04 -9.66 -11.94
N GLN A 263 7.17 -10.07 -12.51
CA GLN A 263 7.51 -11.48 -12.75
C GLN A 263 8.16 -12.14 -11.51
N GLY A 264 8.00 -13.47 -11.38
CA GLY A 264 8.72 -14.30 -10.40
C GLY A 264 8.28 -14.17 -8.93
N ALA A 265 7.57 -13.11 -8.53
CA ALA A 265 7.10 -12.92 -7.15
C ALA A 265 5.77 -13.65 -6.91
N ALA A 266 5.79 -14.87 -6.36
CA ALA A 266 4.59 -15.68 -6.15
C ALA A 266 3.83 -15.40 -4.84
N GLY A 267 4.37 -14.60 -3.91
CA GLY A 267 3.78 -14.42 -2.56
C GLY A 267 3.61 -12.99 -2.04
N ALA A 268 4.19 -11.97 -2.69
CA ALA A 268 4.16 -10.58 -2.24
C ALA A 268 3.72 -9.67 -3.39
N PHE A 269 2.41 -9.39 -3.48
CA PHE A 269 1.89 -8.41 -4.42
C PHE A 269 1.90 -7.04 -3.77
N PRO A 270 2.24 -5.96 -4.50
CA PRO A 270 2.46 -4.68 -3.87
C PRO A 270 1.13 -4.18 -3.31
N PHE A 271 1.03 -4.21 -2.00
CA PHE A 271 -0.02 -3.53 -1.25
C PHE A 271 0.44 -2.11 -0.91
N SER A 272 1.72 -1.95 -0.57
CA SER A 272 2.37 -0.67 -0.35
C SER A 272 3.50 -0.44 -1.34
N ILE A 273 3.72 0.82 -1.69
CA ILE A 273 4.78 1.27 -2.58
C ILE A 273 5.40 2.54 -2.01
N ALA A 274 6.72 2.67 -2.10
CA ALA A 274 7.45 3.88 -1.80
C ALA A 274 8.49 4.15 -2.89
N VAL A 275 8.86 5.41 -3.10
CA VAL A 275 9.80 5.81 -4.15
C VAL A 275 10.99 6.53 -3.55
N ASP A 276 12.18 6.15 -4.00
CA ASP A 276 13.38 6.95 -3.87
C ASP A 276 13.59 7.77 -5.15
N PRO A 277 13.23 9.06 -5.13
CA PRO A 277 13.38 9.91 -6.30
C PRO A 277 14.86 10.16 -6.66
N LYS A 278 15.80 10.09 -5.70
CA LYS A 278 17.21 10.42 -5.97
C LYS A 278 17.91 9.32 -6.75
N GLU A 279 17.68 8.08 -6.35
CA GLU A 279 18.33 6.90 -6.93
C GLU A 279 17.45 6.16 -7.95
N ASP A 280 16.23 6.68 -8.22
CA ASP A 280 15.25 6.09 -9.13
C ASP A 280 14.86 4.65 -8.74
N ARG A 281 14.54 4.44 -7.46
CA ARG A 281 14.15 3.13 -6.91
C ARG A 281 12.68 3.11 -6.49
N LEU A 282 12.05 1.95 -6.65
CA LEU A 282 10.77 1.63 -6.01
C LEU A 282 10.95 0.52 -4.99
N TYR A 283 10.30 0.70 -3.85
CA TYR A 283 10.13 -0.30 -2.81
C TYR A 283 8.72 -0.83 -2.85
N LEU A 284 8.57 -2.14 -2.92
CA LEU A 284 7.30 -2.85 -3.04
C LEU A 284 7.13 -3.78 -1.85
N ALA A 285 5.99 -3.67 -1.17
CA ALA A 285 5.69 -4.49 0.00
C ALA A 285 4.30 -5.12 -0.13
N GLY A 286 4.20 -6.39 0.26
CA GLY A 286 2.94 -7.14 0.32
C GLY A 286 2.62 -7.54 1.75
N ILE A 287 2.21 -8.80 1.93
CA ILE A 287 1.93 -9.38 3.26
C ILE A 287 3.11 -10.18 3.86
N ALA A 288 4.13 -10.46 3.05
CA ALA A 288 5.32 -11.14 3.50
C ALA A 288 6.30 -10.14 4.15
N PRO A 289 7.13 -10.57 5.12
CA PRO A 289 8.15 -9.74 5.77
C PRO A 289 9.39 -9.55 4.87
N GLU A 290 9.14 -9.14 3.62
CA GLU A 290 10.17 -8.83 2.63
C GLU A 290 9.75 -7.62 1.79
N ILE A 291 10.74 -6.84 1.36
CA ILE A 291 10.54 -5.66 0.52
C ILE A 291 11.27 -5.91 -0.80
N GLY A 292 10.55 -5.85 -1.91
CA GLY A 292 11.12 -5.91 -3.24
C GLY A 292 11.64 -4.53 -3.66
N VAL A 293 12.82 -4.49 -4.25
CA VAL A 293 13.44 -3.29 -4.80
C VAL A 293 13.44 -3.40 -6.33
N ILE A 294 12.96 -2.37 -7.00
CA ILE A 294 13.08 -2.17 -8.44
C ILE A 294 13.97 -0.96 -8.67
N GLU A 295 15.10 -1.15 -9.34
CA GLU A 295 16.05 -0.11 -9.73
C GLU A 295 15.61 0.55 -11.05
N GLN A 296 15.98 1.78 -11.35
CA GLN A 296 15.58 2.45 -12.61
C GLN A 296 14.07 2.39 -12.87
N ALA A 297 13.30 2.71 -11.83
CA ALA A 297 11.85 2.61 -11.83
C ALA A 297 11.18 3.53 -12.85
N SER A 298 11.81 4.68 -13.14
CA SER A 298 11.31 5.65 -14.12
C SER A 298 11.65 5.27 -15.57
N GLY A 299 12.32 4.15 -15.82
CA GLY A 299 12.47 3.62 -17.18
C GLY A 299 11.12 3.20 -17.76
N GLY A 300 10.52 4.03 -18.62
CA GLY A 300 9.24 3.74 -19.28
C GLY A 300 9.34 2.68 -20.37
N GLY A 301 8.19 2.17 -20.83
CA GLY A 301 8.09 1.25 -21.96
C GLY A 301 8.36 -0.23 -21.63
N ARG A 302 8.54 -0.56 -20.35
CA ARG A 302 8.69 -1.94 -19.88
C ARG A 302 7.38 -2.40 -19.25
N LYS A 303 6.61 -3.19 -20.01
CA LYS A 303 5.35 -3.80 -19.53
C LYS A 303 5.55 -4.83 -18.42
N GLU A 304 6.76 -5.35 -18.27
CA GLU A 304 7.09 -6.40 -17.30
C GLU A 304 8.46 -6.14 -16.65
N ARG A 305 8.57 -6.42 -15.35
CA ARG A 305 9.79 -6.25 -14.54
C ARG A 305 9.92 -7.41 -13.55
N THR A 306 11.14 -7.82 -13.26
CA THR A 306 11.46 -8.65 -12.09
C THR A 306 11.80 -7.76 -10.89
N ILE A 307 11.71 -8.30 -9.69
CA ILE A 307 12.30 -7.66 -8.50
C ILE A 307 13.82 -7.77 -8.64
N ASP A 308 14.52 -6.63 -8.66
CA ASP A 308 15.97 -6.57 -8.85
C ASP A 308 16.71 -7.06 -7.58
N ARG A 309 16.12 -6.83 -6.40
CA ARG A 309 16.65 -7.26 -5.11
C ARG A 309 15.58 -7.37 -4.03
N TRP A 310 15.78 -8.24 -3.04
CA TRP A 310 14.94 -8.35 -1.86
C TRP A 310 15.66 -7.85 -0.59
N ILE A 311 14.95 -7.07 0.22
CA ILE A 311 15.34 -6.73 1.59
C ILE A 311 14.56 -7.65 2.52
N ARG A 312 15.26 -8.41 3.36
CA ARG A 312 14.69 -9.38 4.31
C ARG A 312 15.34 -9.22 5.68
N TRP A 313 14.55 -9.27 6.74
CA TRP A 313 15.04 -9.08 8.12
C TRP A 313 14.62 -10.18 9.09
N GLU A 314 13.71 -11.07 8.69
CA GLU A 314 13.26 -12.25 9.46
C GLU A 314 13.51 -13.55 8.66
N GLY A 315 14.02 -14.59 9.33
CA GLY A 315 14.25 -15.94 8.78
C GLY A 315 15.57 -16.15 8.03
N GLU A 316 16.10 -17.38 8.07
CA GLU A 316 17.28 -17.79 7.30
C GLU A 316 17.06 -17.61 5.78
N PRO A 317 18.11 -17.37 4.99
CA PRO A 317 18.00 -17.26 3.55
C PRO A 317 17.31 -18.51 3.00
N ARG A 318 16.22 -18.36 2.26
CA ARG A 318 15.74 -19.47 1.42
C ARG A 318 16.85 -19.73 0.41
N GLU A 319 17.56 -20.85 0.55
CA GLU A 319 18.41 -21.38 -0.50
C GLU A 319 17.56 -21.41 -1.78
N GLU A 320 18.02 -20.69 -2.82
CA GLU A 320 17.58 -20.97 -4.17
C GLU A 320 17.90 -22.44 -4.42
N LYS A 321 16.87 -23.28 -4.42
CA LYS A 321 17.03 -24.70 -4.70
C LYS A 321 17.76 -24.80 -6.05
N PRO A 322 18.95 -25.42 -6.11
CA PRO A 322 19.66 -25.57 -7.37
C PRO A 322 18.73 -26.23 -8.39
N PRO A 323 18.83 -25.88 -9.69
CA PRO A 323 18.06 -26.59 -10.71
C PRO A 323 18.30 -28.09 -10.54
N LEU A 324 17.22 -28.85 -10.50
CA LEU A 324 17.27 -30.31 -10.34
C LEU A 324 18.28 -30.88 -11.35
N PRO A 325 19.23 -31.74 -10.93
CA PRO A 325 20.15 -32.36 -11.86
C PRO A 325 19.36 -33.11 -12.93
N HIS A 326 19.75 -32.91 -14.19
CA HIS A 326 19.13 -33.56 -15.35
C HIS A 326 18.97 -35.06 -15.09
N GLU A 327 17.74 -35.55 -15.26
CA GLU A 327 17.41 -36.97 -15.15
C GLU A 327 18.31 -37.74 -16.15
N PRO A 328 19.06 -38.78 -15.71
CA PRO A 328 19.91 -39.52 -16.63
C PRO A 328 19.03 -40.25 -17.67
N PRO A 329 19.49 -40.33 -18.94
CA PRO A 329 18.69 -40.92 -20.01
C PRO A 329 18.40 -42.40 -19.70
N PRO A 330 17.23 -42.91 -20.12
CA PRO A 330 16.82 -44.27 -19.79
C PRO A 330 17.81 -45.31 -20.37
N PRO A 331 18.00 -46.44 -19.68
CA PRO A 331 18.98 -47.44 -20.08
C PRO A 331 18.66 -47.98 -21.47
N ARG A 332 19.68 -48.03 -22.33
CA ARG A 332 19.59 -48.66 -23.65
C ARG A 332 19.21 -50.13 -23.45
N ARG A 333 18.06 -50.53 -24.01
CA ARG A 333 17.69 -51.94 -24.12
C ARG A 333 18.81 -52.66 -24.88
N GLY A 334 19.49 -53.57 -24.18
CA GLY A 334 20.39 -54.52 -24.81
C GLY A 334 19.62 -55.34 -25.84
N ARG A 335 20.09 -55.35 -27.08
CA ARG A 335 19.71 -56.37 -28.06
C ARG A 335 20.57 -57.59 -27.77
N ALA A 336 19.91 -58.72 -27.49
CA ALA A 336 20.43 -60.02 -27.85
C ALA A 336 20.34 -60.18 -29.38
#